data_AF-H0SL77-F1
#
_entry.id   AF-H0SL77-F1
#
_cell.length_a   1.000
_cell.length_b   1.000
_cell.length_c   1.000
_cell.angle_alpha   90.00
_cell.angle_beta   90.00
_cell.angle_gamma   90.00
#
_symmetry.space_group_name_H-M   'P 1'
#
loop_
_entity.id
_entity.type
_entity.pdbx_description
1 polymer ?
#
loop_
_entity_poly.entity_id
_entity_poly.type
_entity_poly.pdbx_seq_one_letter_code
_entity_poly.pdbx_strand_id
1 'polypeptide(L)' 'MAEPNEPLKPDDFPLEADKDRVRCQDGKPIARTDTEAMAHEIAERLNAEEHRREEDKWSA' A
#
# COMPACT_ATOMS: atom_id res chain seq x y z
N MET A 1 -20.81 -4.49 0.14
CA MET A 1 -20.30 -4.20 -1.21
C MET A 1 -18.82 -3.92 -1.02
N ALA A 2 -17.94 -4.85 -1.40
CA ALA A 2 -16.50 -4.65 -1.30
C ALA A 2 -16.10 -3.70 -2.43
N GLU A 3 -15.52 -2.55 -2.08
CA GLU A 3 -15.00 -1.57 -3.04
C GLU A 3 -13.95 -2.25 -3.94
N PRO A 4 -13.84 -1.86 -5.22
CA PRO A 4 -13.02 -2.57 -6.19
C PRO A 4 -11.57 -2.67 -5.72
N ASN A 5 -11.06 -3.91 -5.66
CA ASN A 5 -9.63 -4.24 -5.60
C ASN A 5 -8.95 -3.70 -6.87
N GLU A 6 -8.81 -2.39 -7.01
CA GLU A 6 -7.91 -1.84 -8.01
C GLU A 6 -6.48 -2.26 -7.61
N PRO A 7 -5.74 -2.91 -8.51
CA PRO A 7 -4.37 -3.31 -8.21
C PRO A 7 -3.52 -2.06 -7.96
N LEU A 8 -2.80 -2.06 -6.84
CA LEU A 8 -1.86 -1.00 -6.48
C LEU A 8 -0.80 -0.83 -7.56
N LYS A 9 -0.56 0.42 -7.97
CA LYS A 9 0.48 0.77 -8.93
C LYS A 9 1.78 1.09 -8.19
N PRO A 10 2.95 0.98 -8.85
CA PRO A 10 4.22 1.41 -8.26
C PRO A 10 4.19 2.89 -7.83
N ASP A 11 3.50 3.74 -8.60
CA ASP A 11 3.35 5.18 -8.29
C ASP A 11 2.55 5.45 -7.01
N ASP A 12 1.79 4.47 -6.50
CA ASP A 12 1.03 4.61 -5.25
C ASP A 12 1.93 4.48 -4.00
N PHE A 13 3.20 4.09 -4.16
CA PHE A 13 4.17 3.88 -3.08
C PHE A 13 5.03 5.14 -2.82
N PRO A 14 5.45 5.40 -1.56
CA PRO A 14 5.20 4.60 -0.36
C PRO A 14 3.81 4.86 0.23
N LEU A 15 3.23 3.78 0.77
CA LEU A 15 1.97 3.79 1.49
C LEU A 15 2.16 4.22 2.93
N GLU A 16 1.23 5.05 3.42
CA GLU A 16 1.11 5.48 4.79
C GLU A 16 -0.14 4.86 5.45
N ALA A 17 -0.01 4.51 6.73
CA ALA A 17 -1.14 4.16 7.56
C ALA A 17 -1.75 5.43 8.18
N ASP A 18 -3.07 5.59 8.00
CA ASP A 18 -3.87 6.65 8.57
C ASP A 18 -5.05 6.04 9.33
N LYS A 19 -4.85 5.80 10.63
CA LYS A 19 -5.84 5.14 11.50
C LYS A 19 -6.33 3.84 10.87
N ASP A 20 -7.62 3.68 10.59
CA ASP A 20 -8.24 2.51 9.98
C ASP A 20 -8.05 2.40 8.46
N ARG A 21 -7.10 3.14 7.89
CA ARG A 21 -6.96 3.27 6.43
C ARG A 21 -5.51 3.25 6.01
N VAL A 22 -5.27 2.70 4.82
CA VAL A 22 -3.99 2.82 4.12
C VAL A 22 -4.19 3.79 2.97
N ARG A 23 -3.30 4.77 2.87
CA ARG A 23 -3.31 5.82 1.85
C ARG A 23 -1.95 5.92 1.18
N CYS A 24 -1.94 6.38 -0.06
CA CYS A 24 -0.72 6.72 -0.77
C CYS A 24 -0.17 8.06 -0.30
N GLN A 25 1.08 8.36 -0.63
CA GLN A 25 1.68 9.68 -0.41
C GLN A 25 0.90 10.81 -1.12
N ASP A 26 0.20 10.48 -2.23
CA ASP A 26 -0.73 11.38 -2.92
C ASP A 26 -2.01 11.70 -2.12
N GLY A 27 -2.18 11.11 -0.93
CA GLY A 27 -3.33 11.31 -0.06
C GLY A 27 -4.58 10.53 -0.49
N LYS A 28 -4.48 9.69 -1.52
CA LYS A 28 -5.58 8.83 -1.98
C LYS A 28 -5.70 7.59 -1.08
N PRO A 29 -6.84 7.36 -0.41
CA PRO A 29 -7.07 6.15 0.36
C PRO A 29 -7.28 4.97 -0.59
N ILE A 30 -6.46 3.93 -0.42
CA ILE A 30 -6.45 2.74 -1.29
C ILE A 30 -7.04 1.50 -0.61
N ALA A 31 -6.96 1.45 0.72
CA ALA A 31 -7.46 0.32 1.49
C ALA A 31 -8.01 0.80 2.83
N ARG A 32 -8.98 0.05 3.33
CA ARG A 32 -9.52 0.17 4.67
C ARG A 32 -9.15 -1.05 5.48
N THR A 33 -8.78 -0.83 6.72
CA THR A 33 -8.47 -1.87 7.70
C THR A 33 -9.39 -1.72 8.88
N ASP A 34 -9.56 -2.79 9.65
CA ASP A 34 -10.39 -2.71 10.86
C ASP A 34 -9.66 -2.00 12.00
N THR A 35 -8.33 -1.96 11.97
CA THR A 35 -7.49 -1.36 13.02
C THR A 35 -6.29 -0.62 12.46
N GLU A 36 -5.79 0.34 13.25
CA GLU A 36 -4.58 1.09 12.93
C GLU A 36 -3.31 0.24 12.88
N ALA A 37 -3.20 -0.75 13.79
CA ALA A 37 -2.12 -1.72 13.73
C ALA A 37 -2.12 -2.48 12.39
N MET A 38 -3.29 -2.94 11.94
CA MET A 38 -3.41 -3.59 10.63
C MET A 38 -3.07 -2.65 9.47
N ALA A 39 -3.46 -1.37 9.52
CA ALA A 39 -3.10 -0.40 8.49
C ALA A 39 -1.57 -0.26 8.41
N HIS A 40 -0.91 -0.17 9.56
CA HIS A 40 0.54 -0.06 9.65
C HIS A 40 1.25 -1.29 9.09
N GLU A 41 0.85 -2.48 9.54
CA GLU A 41 1.42 -3.75 9.07
C GLU A 41 1.21 -3.96 7.56
N ILE A 42 0.02 -3.59 7.05
CA ILE A 42 -0.30 -3.71 5.62
C ILE A 42 0.52 -2.71 4.80
N ALA A 43 0.62 -1.45 5.24
CA ALA A 43 1.42 -0.44 4.58
C ALA A 43 2.90 -0.84 4.53
N GLU A 44 3.47 -1.27 5.67
CA GLU A 44 4.85 -1.71 5.77
C GLU A 44 5.13 -2.92 4.88
N ARG A 45 4.25 -3.94 4.91
CA ARG A 45 4.39 -5.14 4.10
C ARG A 45 4.29 -4.84 2.61
N LEU A 46 3.32 -4.04 2.19
CA LEU A 46 3.16 -3.65 0.78
C LEU A 46 4.37 -2.84 0.32
N ASN A 47 4.84 -1.89 1.12
CA ASN A 47 6.04 -1.08 0.81
C ASN A 47 7.27 -1.97 0.60
N ALA A 48 7.47 -2.96 1.47
CA ALA A 48 8.58 -3.92 1.36
C ALA A 48 8.43 -4.87 0.16
N GLU A 49 7.21 -5.23 -0.20
CA GLU A 49 6.92 -6.08 -1.36
C GLU A 49 7.16 -5.34 -2.68
N GLU A 50 6.77 -4.06 -2.78
CA GLU A 50 7.07 -3.24 -3.96
C GLU A 50 8.57 -2.92 -4.07
N HIS A 51 9.26 -2.61 -2.97
CA HIS A 51 10.72 -2.41 -2.99
C HIS A 51 11.46 -3.62 -3.57
N ARG A 52 11.03 -4.85 -3.24
CA ARG A 52 11.59 -6.08 -3.85
C ARG A 52 11.20 -6.25 -5.32
N ARG A 53 10.03 -5.76 -5.72
CA ARG A 53 9.53 -5.86 -7.10
C ARG A 53 10.24 -4.88 -8.04
N GLU A 54 10.62 -3.71 -7.52
CA GLU A 54 11.45 -2.73 -8.24
C GLU A 54 12.88 -3.25 -8.45
N GLU A 55 13.46 -3.95 -7.46
CA GLU A 55 14.77 -4.61 -7.60
C GLU A 55 14.78 -5.68 -8.71
N ASP A 56 13.65 -6.37 -8.91
CA ASP A 56 13.48 -7.34 -10.01
C ASP A 56 13.36 -6.63 -11.38
N LYS A 57 12.78 -5.42 -11.43
CA LYS A 57 12.72 -4.58 -12.64
C LYS A 57 14.05 -3.93 -13.02
N TRP A 58 15.05 -3.88 -12.14
CA TRP A 58 16.41 -3.41 -12.43
C TRP A 58 17.40 -4.53 -12.73
N SER A 59 16.94 -5.78 -12.78
CA SER A 59 17.75 -6.94 -13.19
C SER A 59 17.58 -7.35 -14.66
N ALA A 60 16.88 -6.55 -15.48
CA ALA A 60 16.67 -6.76 -16.92
C ALA A 60 17.34 -5.67 -17.78
#